data_AF-A0A7W6G774-F1
#
_entry.id   AF-A0A7W6G774-F1
#
_cell.length_a   1.000
_cell.length_b   1.000
_cell.length_c   1.000
_cell.angle_alpha   90.00
_cell.angle_beta   90.00
_cell.angle_gamma   90.00
#
_symmetry.space_group_name_H-M   'P 1'
#
loop_
_entity.id
_entity.type
_entity.pdbx_description
1 polymer ?
#
loop_
_entity_poly.entity_id
_entity_poly.type
_entity_poly.pdbx_seq_one_letter_code
_entity_poly.pdbx_strand_id
1 'polypeptide(L)'
;MALVMGGTSLMAQEVDRSGNRMGMPEVAAAPRPVDPRASGRFVAGNFQRWYAAHGKPSILVFWNRELGEDSVSRYSLQTSSSGSRSGDSQNFSYETNTEVGVKRQSGGLATDLTGVPMQRVEGAFMSEFLHAGGRLLDRNALMRSLSTKVSAQTRDDVQYLETLALKQGVTYLVEIVPNETDNGTTDLAMSVKIKHLPSSALVAQFVSSATPPSGPTRYEARGNRYVAVQDQNITPEGIGRQLAGDVMRELAR
;
A
#
# COMPACT_ATOMS: atom_id res chain seq x y z
N MET A 1 67.65 33.35 -8.92
CA MET A 1 66.18 33.23 -8.98
C MET A 1 65.85 31.84 -8.43
N ALA A 2 65.54 31.74 -7.14
CA ALA A 2 65.35 30.46 -6.44
C ALA A 2 63.90 30.36 -5.94
N LEU A 3 63.20 29.34 -6.41
CA LEU A 3 61.80 29.04 -6.11
C LEU A 3 61.74 28.33 -4.75
N VAL A 4 61.10 28.95 -3.75
CA VAL A 4 60.83 28.32 -2.44
C VAL A 4 59.50 27.58 -2.53
N MET A 5 59.55 26.25 -2.53
CA MET A 5 58.37 25.40 -2.39
C MET A 5 57.99 25.30 -0.91
N GLY A 6 56.91 25.97 -0.52
CA GLY A 6 56.30 25.86 0.81
C GLY A 6 55.55 24.54 0.94
N GLY A 7 56.09 23.62 1.74
CA GLY A 7 55.41 22.39 2.13
C GLY A 7 54.30 22.69 3.14
N THR A 8 53.05 22.47 2.75
CA THR A 8 51.91 22.44 3.66
C THR A 8 51.95 21.15 4.49
N SER A 9 52.41 21.25 5.75
CA SER A 9 52.25 20.18 6.73
C SER A 9 50.75 19.97 7.02
N LEU A 10 50.21 18.86 6.53
CA LEU A 10 48.96 18.29 7.00
C LEU A 10 49.13 17.84 8.45
N MET A 11 48.70 18.67 9.39
CA MET A 11 48.53 18.28 10.80
C MET A 11 47.46 17.19 10.86
N ALA A 12 47.91 15.93 11.02
CA ALA A 12 47.02 14.82 11.33
C ALA A 12 46.38 15.08 12.69
N GLN A 13 45.06 15.30 12.69
CA GLN A 13 44.30 15.60 13.89
C GLN A 13 44.23 14.32 14.74
N GLU A 14 44.90 14.32 15.89
CA GLU A 14 44.95 13.20 16.82
C GLU A 14 43.55 12.97 17.42
N VAL A 15 42.98 11.81 17.13
CA VAL A 15 41.67 11.38 17.63
C VAL A 15 41.92 10.44 18.80
N ASP A 16 41.30 10.71 19.96
CA ASP A 16 41.40 9.82 21.13
C ASP A 16 40.72 8.46 20.84
N ARG A 17 40.98 7.44 21.66
CA ARG A 17 40.35 6.11 21.65
C ARG A 17 38.81 6.15 21.67
N SER A 18 38.23 7.25 22.13
CA SER A 18 36.80 7.52 22.10
C SER A 18 36.26 8.06 20.75
N GLY A 19 37.13 8.27 19.75
CA GLY A 19 36.75 8.87 18.47
C GLY A 19 36.54 10.39 18.54
N ASN A 20 36.79 11.01 19.69
CA ASN A 20 36.58 12.43 19.91
C ASN A 20 37.81 13.25 19.53
N ARG A 21 37.58 14.46 18.99
CA ARG A 21 38.65 15.44 18.76
C ARG A 21 39.17 15.93 20.11
N MET A 22 40.49 15.82 20.30
CA MET A 22 41.15 16.26 21.52
C MET A 22 40.86 17.75 21.79
N GLY A 23 40.38 18.08 22.99
CA GLY A 23 40.02 19.45 23.39
C GLY A 23 38.57 19.88 23.16
N MET A 24 37.70 19.01 22.60
CA MET A 24 36.26 19.25 22.61
C MET A 24 35.58 18.64 23.84
N PRO A 25 34.51 19.27 24.36
CA PRO A 25 33.74 18.72 25.48
C PRO A 25 33.16 17.35 25.11
N GLU A 26 33.06 16.48 26.10
CA GLU A 26 32.51 15.13 25.95
C GLU A 26 31.09 15.20 25.38
N VAL A 27 30.87 14.57 24.23
CA VAL A 27 29.55 14.48 23.61
C VAL A 27 28.81 13.31 24.24
N ALA A 28 27.59 13.56 24.73
CA ALA A 28 26.73 12.51 25.25
C ALA A 28 26.61 11.36 24.24
N ALA A 29 26.81 10.13 24.70
CA ALA A 29 26.72 8.95 23.85
C ALA A 29 25.36 8.92 23.14
N ALA A 30 25.39 8.64 21.82
CA ALA A 30 24.17 8.55 21.04
C ALA A 30 23.23 7.48 21.63
N PRO A 31 21.92 7.77 21.76
CA PRO A 31 20.96 6.78 22.24
C PRO A 31 20.99 5.55 21.32
N ARG A 32 20.83 4.36 21.92
CA ARG A 32 20.80 3.11 21.16
C ARG A 32 19.68 3.16 20.11
N PRO A 33 19.92 2.72 18.86
CA PRO A 33 18.88 2.64 17.85
C PRO A 33 17.76 1.73 18.34
N VAL A 34 16.53 2.26 18.47
CA VAL A 34 15.35 1.45 18.71
C VAL A 34 14.94 0.84 17.37
N ASP A 35 14.78 -0.49 17.30
CA ASP A 35 14.30 -1.15 16.09
C ASP A 35 12.80 -0.87 15.92
N PRO A 36 12.38 -0.08 14.91
CA PRO A 36 10.98 0.26 14.70
C PRO A 36 10.11 -0.97 14.34
N ARG A 37 10.72 -2.11 13.98
CA ARG A 37 10.01 -3.35 13.61
C ARG A 37 9.79 -4.32 14.77
N ALA A 38 10.28 -3.99 15.97
CA ALA A 38 10.20 -4.91 17.11
C ALA A 38 8.74 -5.26 17.50
N SER A 39 7.84 -4.27 17.48
CA SER A 39 6.41 -4.47 17.77
C SER A 39 5.73 -5.37 16.73
N GLY A 40 6.05 -5.17 15.44
CA GLY A 40 5.52 -5.99 14.35
C GLY A 40 5.89 -7.47 14.49
N ARG A 41 7.14 -7.78 14.87
CA ARG A 41 7.58 -9.16 15.09
C ARG A 41 6.83 -9.86 16.22
N PHE A 42 6.52 -9.15 17.30
CA PHE A 42 5.73 -9.71 18.40
C PHE A 42 4.30 -10.06 17.95
N VAL A 43 3.66 -9.15 17.20
CA VAL A 43 2.31 -9.38 16.65
C VAL A 43 2.30 -10.55 15.67
N ALA A 44 3.26 -10.60 14.73
CA ALA A 44 3.40 -11.71 13.79
C ALA A 44 3.61 -13.05 14.51
N GLY A 45 4.42 -13.07 15.57
CA GLY A 45 4.62 -14.27 16.39
C GLY A 45 3.36 -14.74 17.13
N ASN A 46 2.55 -13.82 17.65
CA ASN A 46 1.25 -14.16 18.26
C ASN A 46 0.29 -14.73 17.22
N PHE A 47 0.18 -14.07 16.06
CA PHE A 47 -0.62 -14.54 14.96
C PHE A 47 -0.19 -15.92 14.47
N GLN A 48 1.11 -16.17 14.31
CA GLN A 48 1.62 -17.47 13.88
C GLN A 48 1.20 -18.60 14.84
N ARG A 49 1.24 -18.36 16.16
CA ARG A 49 0.76 -19.34 17.16
C ARG A 49 -0.74 -19.57 17.06
N TRP A 50 -1.52 -18.49 16.98
CA TRP A 50 -2.97 -18.59 16.77
C TRP A 50 -3.31 -19.34 15.48
N TYR A 51 -2.62 -19.01 14.39
CA TYR A 51 -2.82 -19.59 13.06
C TYR A 51 -2.54 -21.09 13.04
N ALA A 52 -1.47 -21.53 13.70
CA ALA A 52 -1.15 -22.93 13.86
C ALA A 52 -2.19 -23.67 14.72
N ALA A 53 -2.64 -23.06 15.82
CA ALA A 53 -3.65 -23.63 16.71
C ALA A 53 -5.02 -23.82 16.04
N HIS A 54 -5.34 -23.00 15.03
CA HIS A 54 -6.60 -23.08 14.28
C HIS A 54 -6.49 -23.89 12.97
N GLY A 55 -5.45 -24.72 12.81
CA GLY A 55 -5.31 -25.60 11.65
C GLY A 55 -4.92 -24.88 10.36
N LYS A 56 -4.30 -23.70 10.46
CA LYS A 56 -3.82 -22.90 9.32
C LYS A 56 -4.95 -22.52 8.34
N PRO A 57 -5.96 -21.78 8.82
CA PRO A 57 -7.13 -21.39 8.02
C PRO A 57 -6.73 -20.60 6.77
N SER A 58 -7.46 -20.73 5.66
CA SER A 58 -7.21 -19.88 4.49
C SER A 58 -7.96 -18.55 4.65
N ILE A 59 -7.29 -17.43 4.36
CA ILE A 59 -7.84 -16.09 4.54
C ILE A 59 -7.97 -15.43 3.17
N LEU A 60 -9.18 -15.03 2.77
CA LEU A 60 -9.44 -14.23 1.58
C LEU A 60 -9.40 -12.76 1.96
N VAL A 61 -8.64 -11.98 1.19
CA VAL A 61 -8.54 -10.53 1.40
C VAL A 61 -9.26 -9.82 0.25
N PHE A 62 -10.10 -8.87 0.62
CA PHE A 62 -10.92 -8.09 -0.28
C PHE A 62 -10.55 -6.61 -0.12
N TRP A 63 -9.74 -6.12 -1.05
CA TRP A 63 -9.47 -4.69 -1.17
C TRP A 63 -10.61 -4.04 -1.91
N ASN A 64 -11.53 -3.46 -1.15
CA ASN A 64 -12.64 -2.71 -1.71
C ASN A 64 -12.12 -1.30 -2.04
N ARG A 65 -11.51 -1.19 -3.22
CA ARG A 65 -11.44 0.08 -3.95
C ARG A 65 -12.88 0.31 -4.36
N GLU A 66 -13.52 1.35 -3.84
CA GLU A 66 -14.96 1.64 -3.97
C GLU A 66 -15.67 0.82 -5.07
N LEU A 67 -16.72 0.09 -4.68
CA LEU A 67 -17.65 -0.61 -5.58
C LEU A 67 -18.34 0.31 -6.62
N GLY A 68 -17.94 1.57 -6.75
CA GLY A 68 -18.26 2.47 -7.84
C GLY A 68 -17.27 2.32 -8.99
N GLU A 69 -17.60 1.43 -9.93
CA GLU A 69 -17.04 1.37 -11.29
C GLU A 69 -15.59 0.87 -11.48
N ASP A 70 -15.33 0.25 -12.64
CA ASP A 70 -14.01 -0.13 -13.17
C ASP A 70 -13.29 -1.41 -12.69
N SER A 71 -14.02 -2.47 -12.31
CA SER A 71 -13.50 -3.84 -12.57
C SER A 71 -13.93 -4.42 -13.92
N VAL A 72 -14.81 -3.73 -14.65
CA VAL A 72 -14.98 -3.90 -16.09
C VAL A 72 -14.07 -2.88 -16.76
N SER A 73 -13.06 -3.35 -17.50
CA SER A 73 -12.44 -2.48 -18.50
C SER A 73 -13.53 -2.12 -19.51
N ARG A 74 -14.20 -0.97 -19.35
CA ARG A 74 -15.14 -0.48 -20.36
C ARG A 74 -14.30 -0.08 -21.57
N TYR A 75 -14.30 -0.93 -22.58
CA TYR A 75 -13.87 -0.57 -23.92
C TYR A 75 -14.95 0.34 -24.49
N SER A 76 -14.72 1.65 -24.50
CA SER A 76 -15.58 2.55 -25.25
C SER A 76 -15.15 2.50 -26.72
N LEU A 77 -16.08 2.12 -27.60
CA LEU A 77 -15.88 2.30 -29.04
C LEU A 77 -15.93 3.80 -29.29
N GLN A 78 -14.79 4.40 -29.60
CA GLN A 78 -14.76 5.78 -30.03
C GLN A 78 -14.70 5.79 -31.55
N THR A 79 -15.80 6.20 -32.17
CA THR A 79 -15.88 6.43 -33.62
C THR A 79 -15.59 7.91 -33.85
N SER A 80 -14.43 8.23 -34.44
CA SER A 80 -14.14 9.57 -34.92
C SER A 80 -14.35 9.60 -36.43
N SER A 81 -15.34 10.38 -36.89
CA SER A 81 -15.56 10.66 -38.31
C SER A 81 -15.03 12.06 -38.62
N SER A 82 -14.02 12.15 -39.47
CA SER A 82 -13.60 13.42 -40.08
C SER A 82 -13.98 13.41 -41.56
N GLY A 83 -14.70 14.43 -42.00
CA GLY A 83 -15.05 14.61 -43.40
C GLY A 83 -14.59 15.98 -43.90
N SER A 84 -13.93 16.00 -45.06
CA SER A 84 -13.61 17.24 -45.76
C SER A 84 -14.62 17.43 -46.90
N ARG A 85 -15.22 18.62 -46.96
CA ARG A 85 -16.10 19.00 -48.07
C ARG A 85 -15.32 19.92 -49.01
N SER A 86 -15.17 19.50 -50.25
CA SER A 86 -14.65 20.34 -51.32
C SER A 86 -15.62 20.29 -52.49
N GLY A 87 -16.03 21.45 -52.98
CA GLY A 87 -16.94 21.57 -54.10
C GLY A 87 -16.65 22.84 -54.87
N ASP A 88 -16.70 22.73 -56.20
CA ASP A 88 -16.84 23.86 -57.10
C ASP A 88 -18.17 23.71 -57.84
N SER A 89 -18.72 24.82 -58.34
CA SER A 89 -20.12 25.09 -58.74
C SER A 89 -20.91 24.00 -59.49
N GLN A 90 -20.28 22.93 -59.99
CA GLN A 90 -20.95 21.87 -60.75
C GLN A 90 -20.63 20.43 -60.31
N ASN A 91 -19.72 20.19 -59.36
CA ASN A 91 -19.43 18.84 -58.84
C ASN A 91 -19.19 18.85 -57.34
N PHE A 92 -19.91 17.99 -56.62
CA PHE A 92 -19.78 17.82 -55.17
C PHE A 92 -19.17 16.45 -54.87
N SER A 93 -18.03 16.43 -54.18
CA SER A 93 -17.40 15.19 -53.71
C SER A 93 -17.42 15.15 -52.18
N TYR A 94 -17.77 13.99 -51.63
CA TYR A 94 -17.78 13.72 -50.19
C TYR A 94 -16.81 12.58 -49.89
N GLU A 95 -15.76 12.87 -49.15
CA GLU A 95 -14.88 11.84 -48.58
C GLU A 95 -15.03 11.85 -47.06
N THR A 96 -15.45 10.72 -46.51
CA THR A 96 -15.63 10.52 -45.07
C THR A 96 -14.67 9.43 -44.64
N ASN A 97 -13.72 9.77 -43.78
CA ASN A 97 -12.83 8.78 -43.18
C ASN A 97 -13.33 8.48 -41.76
N THR A 98 -13.63 7.21 -41.50
CA THR A 98 -14.15 6.74 -40.20
C THR A 98 -13.08 5.86 -39.56
N GLU A 99 -12.46 6.35 -38.48
CA GLU A 99 -11.53 5.57 -37.68
C GLU A 99 -12.27 5.02 -36.45
N VAL A 100 -12.20 3.70 -36.27
CA VAL A 100 -12.78 3.00 -35.11
C VAL A 100 -11.63 2.60 -34.19
N GLY A 101 -11.41 3.40 -33.16
CA GLY A 101 -10.41 3.13 -32.12
C GLY A 101 -11.05 2.47 -30.90
N VAL A 102 -10.42 1.42 -30.40
CA VAL A 102 -10.76 0.86 -29.08
C VAL A 102 -9.87 1.55 -28.04
N LYS A 103 -10.43 2.52 -27.32
CA LYS A 103 -9.70 3.18 -26.23
C LYS A 103 -10.06 2.54 -24.90
N ARG A 104 -9.05 2.10 -24.14
CA ARG A 104 -9.24 1.68 -22.75
C ARG A 104 -9.48 2.93 -21.92
N GLN A 105 -10.71 3.14 -21.49
CA GLN A 105 -11.09 4.23 -20.61
C GLN A 105 -11.07 3.70 -19.18
N SER A 106 -9.94 3.87 -18.48
CA SER A 106 -9.89 3.76 -17.01
C SER A 106 -10.26 5.14 -16.47
N GLY A 107 -11.48 5.30 -15.99
CA GLY A 107 -12.03 6.64 -15.76
C GLY A 107 -13.34 6.63 -14.97
N GLY A 108 -13.35 5.97 -13.83
CA GLY A 108 -14.16 6.41 -12.69
C GLY A 108 -13.36 7.39 -11.83
N LEU A 109 -14.01 8.42 -11.27
CA LEU A 109 -13.44 9.26 -10.23
C LEU A 109 -13.16 8.40 -8.99
N ALA A 110 -12.03 7.68 -9.00
CA ALA A 110 -11.33 7.42 -7.76
C ALA A 110 -10.96 8.81 -7.25
N THR A 111 -11.58 9.26 -6.18
CA THR A 111 -10.98 10.27 -5.33
C THR A 111 -9.58 9.75 -5.03
N ASP A 112 -8.60 10.36 -5.68
CA ASP A 112 -7.20 9.99 -5.62
C ASP A 112 -6.82 10.18 -4.15
N LEU A 113 -6.81 9.11 -3.35
CA LEU A 113 -6.26 9.12 -1.99
C LEU A 113 -4.82 9.63 -2.14
N THR A 114 -4.64 10.92 -1.90
CA THR A 114 -3.80 11.90 -2.63
C THR A 114 -2.30 11.58 -2.65
N GLY A 115 -1.91 10.50 -3.34
CA GLY A 115 -0.52 10.16 -3.64
C GLY A 115 0.00 8.85 -3.04
N VAL A 116 -0.82 8.05 -2.35
CA VAL A 116 -0.37 6.74 -1.83
C VAL A 116 -0.67 5.64 -2.86
N PRO A 117 0.34 5.03 -3.50
CA PRO A 117 0.13 3.92 -4.44
C PRO A 117 -0.40 2.67 -3.72
N MET A 118 -1.73 2.51 -3.67
CA MET A 118 -2.39 1.42 -2.93
C MET A 118 -1.94 0.02 -3.34
N GLN A 119 -1.46 -0.18 -4.56
CA GLN A 119 -0.87 -1.44 -4.99
C GLN A 119 0.37 -1.82 -4.17
N ARG A 120 1.19 -0.84 -3.77
CA ARG A 120 2.35 -1.06 -2.89
C ARG A 120 1.92 -1.35 -1.45
N VAL A 121 0.84 -0.72 -1.00
CA VAL A 121 0.21 -1.00 0.31
C VAL A 121 -0.29 -2.45 0.35
N GLU A 122 -1.07 -2.85 -0.65
CA GLU A 122 -1.60 -4.22 -0.79
C GLU A 122 -0.48 -5.26 -0.85
N GLY A 123 0.54 -5.03 -1.68
CA GLY A 123 1.68 -5.95 -1.78
C GLY A 123 2.44 -6.11 -0.47
N ALA A 124 2.67 -5.01 0.27
CA ALA A 124 3.32 -5.06 1.57
C ALA A 124 2.46 -5.73 2.65
N PHE A 125 1.15 -5.48 2.64
CA PHE A 125 0.20 -6.16 3.50
C PHE A 125 0.24 -7.68 3.28
N MET A 126 0.17 -8.11 2.02
CA MET A 126 0.22 -9.53 1.68
C MET A 126 1.55 -10.17 2.08
N SER A 127 2.67 -9.48 1.78
CA SER A 127 4.01 -9.95 2.14
C SER A 127 4.16 -10.16 3.64
N GLU A 128 3.61 -9.27 4.47
CA GLU A 128 3.71 -9.37 5.93
C GLU A 128 2.94 -10.60 6.46
N PHE A 129 1.73 -10.85 5.96
CA PHE A 129 0.96 -12.06 6.28
C PHE A 129 1.67 -13.34 5.85
N LEU A 130 2.27 -13.34 4.65
CA LEU A 130 3.03 -14.49 4.14
C LEU A 130 4.28 -14.74 4.99
N HIS A 131 4.99 -13.69 5.42
CA HIS A 131 6.12 -13.80 6.35
C HIS A 131 5.70 -14.36 7.71
N ALA A 132 4.48 -14.06 8.18
CA ALA A 132 3.91 -14.63 9.39
C ALA A 132 3.41 -16.08 9.21
N GLY A 133 3.56 -16.67 8.02
CA GLY A 133 3.15 -18.04 7.69
C GLY A 133 1.68 -18.19 7.34
N GLY A 134 0.95 -17.09 7.15
CA GLY A 134 -0.46 -17.09 6.75
C GLY A 134 -0.66 -17.53 5.29
N ARG A 135 -1.77 -18.19 5.01
CA ARG A 135 -2.22 -18.51 3.65
C ARG A 135 -3.27 -17.48 3.21
N LEU A 136 -2.83 -16.54 2.38
CA LEU A 136 -3.72 -15.55 1.77
C LEU A 136 -4.19 -16.01 0.40
N LEU A 137 -5.47 -15.78 0.12
CA LEU A 137 -6.05 -15.84 -1.21
C LEU A 137 -6.39 -14.41 -1.65
N ASP A 138 -5.88 -14.01 -2.81
CA ASP A 138 -6.22 -12.74 -3.45
C ASP A 138 -7.56 -12.88 -4.17
N ARG A 139 -8.44 -11.88 -4.03
CA ARG A 139 -9.67 -11.73 -4.84
C ARG A 139 -9.37 -11.93 -6.32
N ASN A 140 -8.32 -11.32 -6.87
CA ASN A 140 -8.04 -11.41 -8.30
C ASN A 140 -7.74 -12.86 -8.73
N ALA A 141 -7.11 -13.65 -7.87
CA ALA A 141 -6.90 -15.08 -8.13
C ALA A 141 -8.23 -15.84 -8.11
N LEU A 142 -9.11 -15.55 -7.15
CA LEU A 142 -10.47 -16.09 -7.08
C LEU A 142 -11.27 -15.72 -8.34
N MET A 143 -11.26 -14.46 -8.75
CA MET A 143 -11.96 -13.95 -9.95
C MET A 143 -11.41 -14.54 -11.24
N ARG A 144 -10.10 -14.75 -11.35
CA ARG A 144 -9.50 -15.45 -12.51
C ARG A 144 -9.96 -16.90 -12.60
N SER A 145 -10.14 -17.58 -11.47
CA SER A 145 -10.71 -18.93 -11.47
C SER A 145 -12.18 -18.95 -11.94
N LEU A 146 -12.92 -17.86 -11.69
CA LEU A 146 -14.31 -17.66 -12.07
C LEU A 146 -14.51 -17.25 -13.52
N SER A 147 -13.56 -16.52 -14.12
CA SER A 147 -13.76 -15.90 -15.43
C SER A 147 -14.00 -16.91 -16.56
N THR A 148 -13.60 -18.17 -16.32
CA THR A 148 -13.80 -19.30 -17.22
C THR A 148 -15.18 -19.95 -17.13
N LYS A 149 -15.99 -19.65 -16.11
CA LYS A 149 -17.22 -20.39 -15.79
C LYS A 149 -18.49 -19.54 -15.63
N VAL A 150 -18.37 -18.22 -15.49
CA VAL A 150 -19.49 -17.37 -15.09
C VAL A 150 -19.51 -16.03 -15.85
N SER A 151 -20.71 -15.53 -16.16
CA SER A 151 -20.93 -14.21 -16.80
C SER A 151 -20.48 -13.04 -15.91
N ALA A 152 -20.33 -11.86 -16.51
CA ALA A 152 -19.85 -10.67 -15.80
C ALA A 152 -20.81 -10.20 -14.70
N GLN A 153 -22.14 -10.26 -14.89
CA GLN A 153 -23.10 -9.82 -13.86
C GLN A 153 -23.02 -10.63 -12.55
N THR A 154 -22.77 -11.95 -12.62
CA THR A 154 -22.72 -12.79 -11.40
C THR A 154 -21.40 -12.62 -10.64
N ARG A 155 -20.38 -11.99 -11.24
CA ARG A 155 -19.08 -11.73 -10.62
C ARG A 155 -19.12 -10.61 -9.56
N ASP A 156 -20.15 -9.78 -9.61
CA ASP A 156 -20.35 -8.65 -8.71
C ASP A 156 -21.24 -9.00 -7.50
N ASP A 157 -21.79 -10.21 -7.46
CA ASP A 157 -22.58 -10.70 -6.34
C ASP A 157 -21.66 -11.14 -5.19
N VAL A 158 -21.63 -10.35 -4.11
CA VAL A 158 -20.85 -10.64 -2.89
C VAL A 158 -21.24 -11.99 -2.29
N GLN A 159 -22.52 -12.34 -2.31
CA GLN A 159 -23.00 -13.61 -1.75
C GLN A 159 -22.49 -14.81 -2.57
N TYR A 160 -22.40 -14.64 -3.89
CA TYR A 160 -21.80 -15.64 -4.77
C TYR A 160 -20.30 -15.80 -4.49
N LEU A 161 -19.57 -14.70 -4.29
CA LEU A 161 -18.14 -14.73 -3.96
C LEU A 161 -17.87 -15.37 -2.59
N GLU A 162 -18.67 -15.06 -1.58
CA GLU A 162 -18.59 -15.70 -0.26
C GLU A 162 -18.85 -17.21 -0.36
N THR A 163 -19.88 -17.62 -1.12
CA THR A 163 -20.20 -19.04 -1.35
C THR A 163 -19.06 -19.77 -2.05
N LEU A 164 -18.42 -19.13 -3.03
CA LEU A 164 -17.29 -19.71 -3.74
C LEU A 164 -16.04 -19.79 -2.85
N ALA A 165 -15.74 -18.74 -2.10
CA ALA A 165 -14.63 -18.72 -1.15
C ALA A 165 -14.78 -19.88 -0.16
N LEU A 166 -15.98 -20.10 0.37
CA LEU A 166 -16.28 -21.25 1.22
C LEU A 166 -16.02 -22.58 0.52
N LYS A 167 -16.44 -22.74 -0.75
CA LYS A 167 -16.14 -23.94 -1.57
C LYS A 167 -14.64 -24.18 -1.79
N GLN A 168 -13.83 -23.12 -1.83
CA GLN A 168 -12.37 -23.21 -1.93
C GLN A 168 -11.69 -23.43 -0.58
N GLY A 169 -12.45 -23.60 0.50
CA GLY A 169 -11.91 -23.81 1.85
C GLY A 169 -11.37 -22.52 2.50
N VAL A 170 -11.83 -21.36 2.04
CA VAL A 170 -11.59 -20.09 2.74
C VAL A 170 -12.37 -20.10 4.06
N THR A 171 -11.67 -19.81 5.15
CA THR A 171 -12.24 -19.79 6.50
C THR A 171 -12.58 -18.37 6.92
N TYR A 172 -11.75 -17.40 6.57
CA TYR A 172 -11.95 -15.99 6.92
C TYR A 172 -11.97 -15.10 5.69
N LEU A 173 -12.86 -14.10 5.70
CA LEU A 173 -12.91 -13.00 4.74
C LEU A 173 -12.52 -11.71 5.45
N VAL A 174 -11.49 -11.04 4.96
CA VAL A 174 -11.03 -9.73 5.43
C VAL A 174 -11.36 -8.70 4.37
N GLU A 175 -12.32 -7.82 4.65
CA GLU A 175 -12.67 -6.67 3.81
C GLU A 175 -11.92 -5.45 4.29
N ILE A 176 -11.24 -4.77 3.37
CA ILE A 176 -10.46 -3.56 3.63
C ILE A 176 -10.99 -2.47 2.71
N VAL A 177 -11.51 -1.40 3.31
CA VAL A 177 -12.05 -0.23 2.62
C VAL A 177 -11.23 0.99 3.05
N PRO A 178 -10.47 1.62 2.14
CA PRO A 178 -9.90 2.94 2.41
C PRO A 178 -11.03 3.95 2.63
N ASN A 179 -10.94 4.75 3.68
CA ASN A 179 -11.81 5.90 3.88
C ASN A 179 -10.96 7.17 3.88
N GLU A 180 -11.47 8.21 3.24
CA GLU A 180 -10.96 9.55 3.43
C GLU A 180 -11.30 10.01 4.86
N THR A 181 -10.33 10.62 5.53
CA THR A 181 -10.57 11.26 6.82
C THR A 181 -10.14 12.71 6.76
N ASP A 182 -11.02 13.62 7.15
CA ASP A 182 -10.74 15.06 7.21
C ASP A 182 -9.74 15.46 8.32
N ASN A 183 -9.28 14.51 9.16
CA ASN A 183 -8.63 14.80 10.45
C ASN A 183 -7.31 14.04 10.72
N GLY A 184 -6.70 13.37 9.72
CA GLY A 184 -5.53 12.50 9.90
C GLY A 184 -4.17 13.19 9.69
N THR A 185 -3.09 12.66 10.25
CA THR A 185 -1.69 13.06 9.89
C THR A 185 -1.20 12.38 8.62
N THR A 186 -1.84 11.28 8.23
CA THR A 186 -1.61 10.52 6.99
C THR A 186 -2.74 10.66 5.97
N ASP A 187 -3.82 11.37 6.30
CA ASP A 187 -5.10 11.47 5.54
C ASP A 187 -5.73 10.12 5.13
N LEU A 188 -5.24 9.01 5.67
CA LEU A 188 -5.63 7.66 5.29
C LEU A 188 -6.09 6.88 6.51
N ALA A 189 -7.36 6.52 6.55
CA ALA A 189 -7.88 5.51 7.45
C ALA A 189 -8.44 4.33 6.65
N MET A 190 -8.45 3.14 7.23
CA MET A 190 -8.97 1.94 6.59
C MET A 190 -9.98 1.26 7.50
N SER A 191 -11.21 1.15 7.01
CA SER A 191 -12.23 0.30 7.64
C SER A 191 -11.91 -1.15 7.32
N VAL A 192 -11.81 -1.96 8.37
CA VAL A 192 -11.55 -3.40 8.25
C VAL A 192 -12.74 -4.17 8.84
N LYS A 193 -13.21 -5.18 8.12
CA LYS A 193 -14.18 -6.16 8.62
C LYS A 193 -13.63 -7.57 8.44
N ILE A 194 -13.73 -8.39 9.47
CA ILE A 194 -13.29 -9.79 9.46
C ILE A 194 -14.50 -10.67 9.71
N LYS A 195 -14.82 -11.54 8.74
CA LYS A 195 -15.92 -12.50 8.83
C LYS A 195 -15.37 -13.92 8.86
N HIS A 196 -15.93 -14.77 9.71
CA HIS A 196 -15.74 -16.22 9.66
C HIS A 196 -16.79 -16.81 8.71
N LEU A 197 -16.36 -17.27 7.53
CA LEU A 197 -17.25 -17.71 6.46
C LEU A 197 -18.10 -18.93 6.83
N PRO A 198 -17.57 -20.00 7.46
CA PRO A 198 -18.37 -21.18 7.77
C PRO A 198 -19.57 -20.92 8.69
N SER A 199 -19.45 -19.95 9.61
CA SER A 199 -20.52 -19.60 10.55
C SER A 199 -21.21 -18.27 10.24
N SER A 200 -20.79 -17.58 9.18
CA SER A 200 -21.22 -16.22 8.85
C SER A 200 -21.08 -15.22 10.02
N ALA A 201 -20.15 -15.45 10.95
CA ALA A 201 -19.99 -14.61 12.14
C ALA A 201 -19.06 -13.43 11.85
N LEU A 202 -19.42 -12.23 12.32
CA LEU A 202 -18.51 -11.09 12.35
C LEU A 202 -17.52 -11.28 13.51
N VAL A 203 -16.25 -11.47 13.17
CA VAL A 203 -15.17 -11.70 14.14
C VAL A 203 -14.68 -10.37 14.69
N ALA A 204 -14.43 -9.40 13.80
CA ALA A 204 -13.97 -8.08 14.17
C ALA A 204 -14.41 -7.03 13.14
N GLN A 205 -14.60 -5.80 13.61
CA GLN A 205 -14.78 -4.62 12.77
C GLN A 205 -14.10 -3.44 13.46
N PHE A 206 -13.19 -2.77 12.75
CA PHE A 206 -12.42 -1.65 13.30
C PHE A 206 -11.95 -0.71 12.19
N VAL A 207 -11.48 0.47 12.59
CA VAL A 207 -10.80 1.42 11.70
C VAL A 207 -9.32 1.45 12.09
N SER A 208 -8.42 1.20 11.14
CA SER A 208 -6.98 1.35 11.33
C SER A 208 -6.54 2.67 10.71
N SER A 209 -5.72 3.43 11.43
CA SER A 209 -5.00 4.58 10.85
C SER A 209 -3.80 4.16 9.99
N ALA A 210 -3.46 2.86 10.03
CA ALA A 210 -2.33 2.25 9.34
C ALA A 210 -1.01 3.04 9.47
N THR A 211 -0.86 3.79 10.58
CA THR A 211 0.26 4.71 10.79
C THR A 211 1.51 3.90 11.18
N PRO A 212 2.55 3.87 10.34
CA PRO A 212 3.76 3.12 10.66
C PRO A 212 4.42 3.68 11.92
N PRO A 213 5.12 2.86 12.71
CA PRO A 213 5.88 3.36 13.85
C PRO A 213 6.90 4.39 13.39
N SER A 214 6.96 5.50 14.11
CA SER A 214 7.91 6.58 13.84
C SER A 214 9.35 6.08 13.88
N GLY A 215 10.18 6.66 13.01
CA GLY A 215 11.61 6.41 12.99
C GLY A 215 12.35 7.02 14.19
N PRO A 216 13.68 6.84 14.24
CA PRO A 216 14.50 7.46 15.27
C PRO A 216 14.37 8.99 15.22
N THR A 217 14.42 9.62 16.39
CA THR A 217 14.49 11.07 16.51
C THR A 217 15.85 11.55 16.05
N ARG A 218 15.90 12.49 15.10
CA ARG A 218 17.11 13.20 14.69
C ARG A 218 17.03 14.66 15.10
N TYR A 219 18.17 15.28 15.37
CA TYR A 219 18.21 16.73 15.65
C TYR A 219 18.57 17.47 14.38
N GLU A 220 17.69 18.39 13.94
CA GLU A 220 17.92 19.25 12.78
C GLU A 220 18.20 20.68 13.26
N ALA A 221 19.18 21.34 12.64
CA ALA A 221 19.42 22.76 12.85
C ALA A 221 18.30 23.58 12.17
N ARG A 222 17.49 24.30 12.96
CA ARG A 222 16.46 25.22 12.45
C ARG A 222 16.68 26.61 13.04
N GLY A 223 17.24 27.50 12.23
CA GLY A 223 17.63 28.83 12.68
C GLY A 223 18.76 28.75 13.71
N ASN A 224 18.55 29.32 14.90
CA ASN A 224 19.54 29.39 15.97
C ASN A 224 19.44 28.24 17.00
N ARG A 225 18.67 27.18 16.72
CA ARG A 225 18.49 26.06 17.64
C ARG A 225 18.45 24.71 16.94
N TYR A 226 18.81 23.66 17.67
CA TYR A 226 18.56 22.28 17.26
C TYR A 226 17.17 21.86 17.72
N VAL A 227 16.37 21.30 16.81
CA VAL A 227 15.03 20.81 17.11
C VAL A 227 15.01 19.30 16.90
N ALA A 228 14.46 18.57 17.86
CA ALA A 228 14.17 17.16 17.71
C ALA A 228 13.09 16.98 16.64
N VAL A 229 13.44 16.34 15.53
CA VAL A 229 12.55 15.99 14.43
C VAL A 229 12.44 14.48 14.40
N GLN A 230 11.21 13.99 14.51
CA GLN A 230 10.96 12.56 14.41
C GLN A 230 10.76 12.19 12.95
N ASP A 231 11.53 11.20 12.46
CA ASP A 231 11.42 10.77 11.07
C ASP A 231 10.09 10.04 10.86
N GLN A 232 9.20 10.64 10.08
CA GLN A 232 7.92 10.02 9.73
C GLN A 232 8.18 9.02 8.60
N ASN A 233 8.36 7.75 8.96
CA ASN A 233 8.54 6.64 8.01
C ASN A 233 7.21 6.23 7.34
N ILE A 234 6.44 7.21 6.89
CA ILE A 234 5.18 7.01 6.18
C ILE A 234 5.53 6.64 4.74
N THR A 235 5.69 5.34 4.48
CA THR A 235 5.78 4.80 3.12
C THR A 235 4.59 3.89 2.85
N PRO A 236 4.19 3.69 1.58
CA PRO A 236 3.14 2.74 1.22
C PRO A 236 3.37 1.34 1.80
N GLU A 237 4.62 0.88 1.81
CA GLU A 237 4.95 -0.40 2.44
C GLU A 237 4.84 -0.37 3.96
N GLY A 238 5.19 0.75 4.59
CA GLY A 238 5.00 0.94 6.02
C GLY A 238 3.53 0.81 6.38
N ILE A 239 2.66 1.48 5.62
CA ILE A 239 1.20 1.47 5.80
C ILE A 239 0.67 0.04 5.65
N GLY A 240 1.06 -0.65 4.57
CA GLY A 240 0.62 -2.02 4.32
C GLY A 240 1.04 -3.00 5.41
N ARG A 241 2.29 -2.91 5.89
CA ARG A 241 2.78 -3.73 7.01
C ARG A 241 2.06 -3.42 8.32
N GLN A 242 1.85 -2.14 8.62
CA GLN A 242 1.14 -1.74 9.84
C GLN A 242 -0.29 -2.27 9.83
N LEU A 243 -1.01 -2.10 8.72
CA LEU A 243 -2.35 -2.62 8.54
C LEU A 243 -2.38 -4.14 8.72
N ALA A 244 -1.43 -4.87 8.13
CA ALA A 244 -1.33 -6.32 8.31
C ALA A 244 -1.14 -6.70 9.78
N GLY A 245 -0.28 -5.96 10.49
CA GLY A 245 -0.12 -6.08 11.94
C GLY A 245 -1.43 -5.89 12.70
N ASP A 246 -2.21 -4.87 12.36
CA ASP A 246 -3.49 -4.61 13.02
C ASP A 246 -4.51 -5.74 12.76
N VAL A 247 -4.63 -6.22 11.52
CA VAL A 247 -5.51 -7.36 11.19
C VAL A 247 -5.06 -8.64 11.90
N MET A 248 -3.76 -8.95 11.89
CA MET A 248 -3.20 -10.10 12.59
C MET A 248 -3.45 -10.05 14.10
N ARG A 249 -3.39 -8.85 14.68
CA ARG A 249 -3.70 -8.65 16.11
C ARG A 249 -5.15 -8.98 16.41
N GLU A 250 -6.09 -8.54 15.58
CA GLU A 250 -7.52 -8.81 15.78
C GLU A 250 -7.86 -10.29 15.54
N LEU A 251 -7.21 -10.95 14.57
CA LEU A 251 -7.38 -12.39 14.36
C LEU A 251 -6.88 -13.21 15.55
N ALA A 252 -5.80 -12.77 16.21
CA ALA A 252 -5.14 -13.51 17.28
C ALA A 252 -5.67 -13.19 18.70
N ARG A 253 -6.78 -12.45 18.81
CA ARG A 253 -7.48 -12.21 20.08
C ARG A 253 -8.28 -13.43 20.52
#